data_AF-A0A536SBH2-F1
#
_entry.id   AF-A0A536SBH2-F1
#
_cell.length_a   1.000
_cell.length_b   1.000
_cell.length_c   1.000
_cell.angle_alpha   90.00
_cell.angle_beta   90.00
_cell.angle_gamma   90.00
#
_symmetry.space_group_name_H-M   'P 1'
#
loop_
_entity.id
_entity.type
_entity.pdbx_description
1 polymer ?
#
loop_
_entity_poly.entity_id
_entity_poly.type
_entity_poly.pdbx_seq_one_letter_code
_entity_poly.pdbx_strand_id
1 'polypeptide(L)'
;MQNVLDLLGLDLSVVKAPKKRGPDFIRMASTSANVRFRERLTEDELVHALLSGKVPRNRRPHLRSLLEEAPETVLQGLVARVGTWTRPGKVEKNLLKIAEALNASHRVREWLTNA
;
A
#
# COMPACT_ATOMS: atom_id res chain seq x y z
N MET A 1 -6.64 -13.58 -49.84
CA MET A 1 -7.74 -13.40 -48.87
C MET A 1 -7.61 -12.00 -48.30
N GLN A 2 -8.43 -11.04 -48.75
CA GLN A 2 -8.48 -9.70 -48.15
C GLN A 2 -9.30 -9.77 -46.84
N ASN A 3 -8.76 -9.22 -45.76
CA ASN A 3 -9.50 -9.05 -44.50
C ASN A 3 -10.58 -7.99 -44.68
N VAL A 4 -11.82 -8.30 -44.27
CA VAL A 4 -13.00 -7.41 -44.39
C VAL A 4 -12.84 -6.08 -43.65
N LEU A 5 -11.90 -5.99 -42.70
CA LEU A 5 -11.61 -4.80 -41.90
C LEU A 5 -11.05 -3.64 -42.73
N ASP A 6 -10.17 -3.91 -43.71
CA ASP A 6 -9.58 -2.88 -44.59
C ASP A 6 -10.61 -2.29 -45.55
N LEU A 7 -11.61 -3.07 -45.95
CA LEU A 7 -12.66 -2.61 -46.87
C LEU A 7 -13.59 -1.57 -46.22
N LEU A 8 -13.64 -1.52 -44.88
CA LEU A 8 -14.47 -0.60 -44.11
C LEU A 8 -13.68 0.59 -43.54
N GLY A 9 -12.37 0.69 -43.81
CA GLY A 9 -11.54 1.79 -43.30
C GLY A 9 -11.45 1.84 -41.77
N LEU A 10 -11.62 0.70 -41.09
CA LEU A 10 -11.63 0.61 -39.63
C LEU A 10 -10.25 0.23 -39.12
N ASP A 11 -9.54 1.21 -38.56
CA ASP A 11 -8.28 0.99 -37.85
C ASP A 11 -8.53 0.41 -36.45
N LEU A 12 -7.95 -0.76 -36.17
CA LEU A 12 -8.05 -1.40 -34.85
C LEU A 12 -6.97 -0.85 -33.92
N SER A 13 -7.18 0.35 -33.40
CA SER A 13 -6.32 0.93 -32.39
C SER A 13 -6.55 0.26 -31.02
N VAL A 14 -5.61 -0.59 -30.59
CA VAL A 14 -5.60 -1.19 -29.25
C VAL A 14 -5.18 -0.13 -28.23
N VAL A 15 -6.15 0.64 -27.73
CA VAL A 15 -5.91 1.54 -26.60
C VAL A 15 -5.89 0.69 -25.34
N LYS A 16 -4.75 0.69 -24.64
CA LYS A 16 -4.58 0.01 -23.35
C LYS A 16 -5.66 0.54 -22.40
N ALA A 17 -6.68 -0.28 -22.12
CA ALA A 17 -7.75 0.11 -21.20
C ALA A 17 -7.12 0.64 -19.90
N PRO A 18 -7.56 1.80 -19.36
CA PRO A 18 -7.05 2.25 -18.08
C PRO A 18 -7.35 1.14 -17.08
N LYS A 19 -6.29 0.57 -16.49
CA LYS A 19 -6.38 -0.46 -15.43
C LYS A 19 -7.49 0.00 -14.49
N LYS A 20 -8.59 -0.77 -14.37
CA LYS A 20 -9.62 -0.55 -13.36
C LYS A 20 -8.88 -0.26 -12.06
N ARG A 21 -9.00 0.96 -11.54
CA ARG A 21 -8.35 1.35 -10.28
C ARG A 21 -8.93 0.42 -9.22
N GLY A 22 -8.19 -0.62 -8.87
CA GLY A 22 -8.48 -1.42 -7.68
C GLY A 22 -8.51 -0.49 -6.46
N PRO A 23 -8.94 -1.01 -5.29
CA PRO A 23 -9.00 -0.20 -4.07
C PRO A 23 -7.67 0.53 -3.85
N ASP A 24 -7.73 1.83 -3.59
CA ASP A 24 -6.54 2.61 -3.28
C ASP A 24 -6.16 2.37 -1.83
N PHE A 25 -5.48 1.26 -1.60
CA PHE A 25 -5.07 0.81 -0.27
C PHE A 25 -4.17 1.83 0.45
N ILE A 26 -3.43 2.65 -0.31
CA ILE A 26 -2.58 3.70 0.24
C ILE A 26 -3.46 4.82 0.82
N ARG A 27 -4.44 5.28 0.06
CA ARG A 27 -5.43 6.26 0.52
C ARG A 27 -6.27 5.73 1.69
N MET A 28 -6.67 4.46 1.64
CA MET A 28 -7.43 3.83 2.73
C MET A 28 -6.62 3.75 4.03
N ALA A 29 -5.35 3.34 3.94
CA ALA A 29 -4.45 3.29 5.09
C ALA A 29 -4.14 4.69 5.65
N SER A 30 -3.88 5.68 4.79
CA SER A 30 -3.73 7.07 5.23
C SER A 30 -4.99 7.57 5.94
N THR A 31 -6.18 7.24 5.43
CA THR A 31 -7.45 7.64 6.04
C THR A 31 -7.63 6.99 7.42
N SER A 32 -7.39 5.68 7.57
CA SER A 32 -7.51 4.99 8.86
C SER A 32 -6.49 5.48 9.89
N ALA A 33 -5.25 5.76 9.48
CA ALA A 33 -4.20 6.30 10.35
C ALA A 33 -4.50 7.71 10.89
N ASN A 34 -5.46 8.42 10.30
CA ASN A 34 -5.76 9.83 10.60
C ASN A 34 -7.06 10.03 11.41
N VAL A 35 -7.83 8.98 11.68
CA VAL A 35 -9.17 9.09 12.30
C VAL A 35 -9.12 9.74 13.71
N ARG A 36 -7.98 9.68 14.41
CA ARG A 36 -7.82 10.23 15.76
C ARG A 36 -6.85 11.40 15.88
N PHE A 37 -6.30 11.92 14.77
CA PHE A 37 -5.18 12.86 14.85
C PHE A 37 -5.38 14.13 14.01
N ARG A 38 -4.96 15.28 14.58
CA ARG A 38 -5.12 16.62 13.97
C ARG A 38 -4.23 16.85 12.75
N GLU A 39 -3.05 16.21 12.67
CA GLU A 39 -2.12 16.36 11.55
C GLU A 39 -2.18 15.14 10.64
N ARG A 40 -2.53 15.31 9.36
CA ARG A 40 -2.68 14.14 8.47
C ARG A 40 -1.33 13.50 8.14
N LEU A 41 -1.20 12.19 8.34
CA LEU A 41 -0.19 11.34 7.72
C LEU A 41 -0.50 11.25 6.22
N THR A 42 0.38 11.79 5.40
CA THR A 42 0.22 11.74 3.94
C THR A 42 0.58 10.36 3.38
N GLU A 43 0.08 10.06 2.20
CA GLU A 43 0.36 8.83 1.46
C GLU A 43 1.87 8.65 1.18
N ASP A 44 2.54 9.72 0.78
CA ASP A 44 4.00 9.73 0.57
C ASP A 44 4.80 9.47 1.85
N GLU A 45 4.41 10.06 2.98
CA GLU A 45 5.07 9.80 4.27
C GLU A 45 4.92 8.35 4.71
N LEU A 46 3.75 7.76 4.48
CA LEU A 46 3.48 6.35 4.77
C LEU A 46 4.32 5.43 3.89
N VAL A 47 4.34 5.68 2.59
CA VAL A 47 5.18 4.96 1.63
C VAL A 47 6.66 5.07 2.01
N HIS A 48 7.13 6.29 2.28
CA HIS A 48 8.53 6.52 2.65
C HIS A 48 8.91 5.79 3.94
N ALA A 49 8.03 5.77 4.94
CA ALA A 49 8.25 5.02 6.17
C ALA A 49 8.40 3.53 5.88
N LEU A 50 7.52 2.93 5.06
CA LEU A 50 7.57 1.51 4.69
C LEU A 50 8.82 1.15 3.87
N LEU A 51 9.24 2.02 2.95
CA LEU A 51 10.42 1.80 2.11
C LEU A 51 11.74 1.97 2.88
N SER A 52 11.79 2.91 3.83
CA SER A 52 12.98 3.23 4.62
C SER A 52 13.08 2.43 5.92
N GLY A 53 11.97 1.92 6.44
CA GLY A 53 11.86 1.34 7.78
C GLY A 53 12.01 2.38 8.90
N LYS A 54 11.98 3.67 8.59
CA LYS A 54 12.16 4.76 9.56
C LYS A 54 10.84 5.50 9.76
N VAL A 55 10.44 5.65 11.02
CA VAL A 55 9.27 6.44 11.39
C VAL A 55 9.68 7.82 11.85
N PRO A 56 9.20 8.91 11.21
CA PRO A 56 9.35 10.26 11.74
C PRO A 56 8.77 10.35 13.15
N ARG A 57 9.47 11.00 14.10
CA ARG A 57 9.04 11.03 15.52
C ARG A 57 7.60 11.55 15.70
N ASN A 58 7.20 12.54 14.90
CA ASN A 58 5.85 13.13 14.94
C ASN A 58 4.75 12.22 14.35
N ARG A 59 5.13 11.18 13.60
CA ARG A 59 4.20 10.26 12.91
C ARG A 59 4.06 8.90 13.59
N ARG A 60 4.77 8.66 14.70
CA ARG A 60 4.70 7.43 15.49
C ARG A 60 3.29 7.07 15.96
N PRO A 61 2.48 8.01 16.49
CA PRO A 61 1.13 7.68 16.95
C PRO A 61 0.20 7.24 15.81
N HIS A 62 0.34 7.86 14.63
CA HIS A 62 -0.42 7.52 13.42
C HIS A 62 -0.12 6.12 12.93
N LEU A 63 1.17 5.79 12.82
CA LEU A 63 1.61 4.47 12.37
C LEU A 63 1.27 3.39 13.39
N ARG A 64 1.31 3.71 14.69
CA ARG A 64 0.88 2.76 15.73
C ARG A 64 -0.62 2.46 15.62
N SER A 65 -1.46 3.50 15.54
CA SER A 65 -2.91 3.34 15.38
C SER A 65 -3.25 2.61 14.07
N LEU A 66 -2.53 2.88 12.97
CA LEU A 66 -2.68 2.12 11.73
C LEU A 66 -2.42 0.61 11.94
N LEU A 67 -1.34 0.24 12.63
CA LEU A 67 -1.00 -1.17 12.85
C LEU A 67 -1.95 -1.87 13.82
N GLU A 68 -2.47 -1.16 14.82
CA GLU A 68 -3.40 -1.71 15.81
C GLU A 68 -4.84 -1.77 15.29
N GLU A 69 -5.30 -0.77 14.53
CA GLU A 69 -6.72 -0.58 14.19
C GLU A 69 -7.06 -0.90 12.74
N ALA A 70 -6.12 -0.84 11.79
CA ALA A 70 -6.46 -1.06 10.39
C ALA A 70 -6.82 -2.53 10.12
N PRO A 71 -7.80 -2.81 9.23
CA PRO A 71 -8.09 -4.18 8.80
C PRO A 71 -6.87 -4.83 8.17
N GLU A 72 -6.69 -6.13 8.40
CA GLU A 72 -5.53 -6.88 7.89
C GLU A 72 -5.43 -6.82 6.36
N THR A 73 -6.56 -6.90 5.67
CA THR A 73 -6.64 -6.78 4.20
C THR A 73 -6.11 -5.44 3.67
N VAL A 74 -6.27 -4.36 4.45
CA VAL A 74 -5.73 -3.04 4.09
C VAL A 74 -4.21 -3.02 4.27
N LEU A 75 -3.71 -3.60 5.36
CA LEU A 75 -2.27 -3.73 5.59
C LEU A 75 -1.61 -4.61 4.53
N GLN A 76 -2.25 -5.71 4.12
CA GLN A 76 -1.74 -6.62 3.09
C GLN A 76 -1.72 -5.93 1.73
N GLY A 77 -2.81 -5.23 1.37
CA GLY A 77 -2.88 -4.43 0.16
C GLY A 77 -1.82 -3.32 0.11
N LEU A 78 -1.55 -2.68 1.24
CA LEU A 78 -0.50 -1.66 1.38
C LEU A 78 0.89 -2.26 1.17
N VAL A 79 1.21 -3.38 1.84
CA VAL A 79 2.48 -4.09 1.68
C VAL A 79 2.66 -4.57 0.26
N ALA A 80 1.66 -5.21 -0.34
CA ALA A 80 1.72 -5.70 -1.72
C ALA A 80 1.95 -4.54 -2.70
N ARG A 81 1.24 -3.41 -2.50
CA ARG A 81 1.37 -2.23 -3.36
C ARG A 81 2.75 -1.59 -3.28
N VAL A 82 3.24 -1.33 -2.06
CA VAL A 82 4.56 -0.73 -1.84
C VAL A 82 5.69 -1.72 -2.20
N GLY A 83 5.45 -3.00 -2.01
CA GLY A 83 6.33 -4.11 -2.39
C GLY A 83 6.67 -4.11 -3.88
N THR A 84 5.73 -3.68 -4.75
CA THR A 84 5.99 -3.56 -6.20
C THR A 84 7.14 -2.61 -6.56
N TRP A 85 7.56 -1.73 -5.65
CA TRP A 85 8.63 -0.76 -5.86
C TRP A 85 9.98 -1.22 -5.29
N THR A 86 10.05 -2.40 -4.67
CA THR A 86 11.27 -2.90 -4.03
C THR A 86 11.47 -4.40 -4.23
N ARG A 87 12.57 -4.91 -3.66
CA ARG A 87 12.81 -6.36 -3.60
C ARG A 87 11.74 -7.02 -2.72
N PRO A 88 11.25 -8.21 -3.09
CA PRO A 88 10.28 -8.95 -2.28
C PRO A 88 10.81 -9.18 -0.86
N GLY A 89 9.94 -9.09 0.14
CA GLY A 89 10.31 -9.26 1.56
C GLY A 89 10.91 -8.02 2.23
N LYS A 90 11.29 -6.97 1.48
CA LYS A 90 11.90 -5.77 2.05
C LYS A 90 10.88 -4.94 2.85
N VAL A 91 9.66 -4.79 2.32
CA VAL A 91 8.61 -3.96 2.93
C VAL A 91 8.09 -4.63 4.19
N GLU A 92 7.90 -5.94 4.16
CA GLU A 92 7.51 -6.80 5.28
C GLU A 92 8.53 -6.68 6.43
N LYS A 93 9.82 -6.79 6.11
CA LYS A 93 10.91 -6.62 7.09
C LYS A 93 10.94 -5.22 7.69
N ASN A 94 10.72 -4.19 6.88
CA ASN A 94 10.67 -2.82 7.35
C ASN A 94 9.44 -2.55 8.22
N LEU A 95 8.30 -3.13 7.86
CA LEU A 95 7.06 -3.03 8.60
C LEU A 95 7.17 -3.70 9.98
N LEU A 96 7.83 -4.87 10.06
CA LEU A 96 8.18 -5.51 11.33
C LEU A 96 9.07 -4.62 12.20
N LYS A 97 10.14 -4.05 11.62
CA LYS A 97 11.02 -3.12 12.34
C LYS A 97 10.27 -1.90 12.87
N ILE A 98 9.34 -1.37 12.08
CA ILE A 98 8.48 -0.25 12.49
C ILE A 98 7.57 -0.68 13.63
N ALA A 99 6.93 -1.84 13.53
CA ALA A 99 6.02 -2.35 14.56
C ALA A 99 6.76 -2.63 15.88
N GLU A 100 7.97 -3.17 15.83
CA GLU A 100 8.84 -3.35 16.99
C GLU A 100 9.23 -2.02 17.63
N ALA A 101 9.64 -1.04 16.81
CA ALA A 101 10.00 0.30 17.29
C ALA A 101 8.81 1.06 17.93
N LEU A 102 7.57 0.63 17.64
CA LEU A 102 6.34 1.22 18.14
C LEU A 102 5.65 0.36 19.22
N ASN A 103 6.23 -0.78 19.63
CA ASN A 103 5.61 -1.78 20.51
C ASN A 103 4.22 -2.28 20.03
N ALA A 104 4.00 -2.30 18.72
CA ALA A 104 2.79 -2.81 18.06
C ALA A 104 3.06 -4.11 17.26
N SER A 105 4.15 -4.81 17.58
CA SER A 105 4.67 -5.94 16.79
C SER A 105 3.87 -7.24 16.93
N HIS A 106 3.00 -7.39 17.93
CA HIS A 106 2.32 -8.67 18.17
C HIS A 106 1.38 -9.03 17.01
N ARG A 107 0.42 -8.15 16.70
CA ARG A 107 -0.51 -8.31 15.59
C ARG A 107 0.22 -8.37 14.24
N VAL A 108 1.29 -7.56 14.11
CA VAL A 108 2.11 -7.49 12.90
C VAL A 108 3.03 -8.72 12.73
N ARG A 109 3.21 -9.56 13.73
CA ARG A 109 3.92 -10.85 13.55
C ARG A 109 2.95 -11.97 13.24
N GLU A 110 1.76 -11.94 13.85
CA GLU A 110 0.72 -12.95 13.68
C GLU A 110 0.24 -13.05 12.22
N TRP A 111 -0.12 -11.94 11.58
CA TRP A 111 -0.51 -11.92 10.17
C TRP A 111 0.64 -12.32 9.20
N LEU A 112 1.87 -11.86 9.42
CA LEU A 112 3.02 -12.16 8.55
C LEU A 112 3.45 -13.62 8.62
N THR A 113 3.09 -14.31 9.70
CA THR A 113 3.35 -15.75 9.85
C THR A 113 2.24 -16.59 9.22
N ASN A 114 1.03 -16.03 9.09
CA ASN A 114 -0.15 -16.70 8.53
C ASN A 114 -0.42 -16.37 7.04
N ALA A 115 0.38 -15.50 6.41
CA ALA A 115 0.29 -15.09 5.00
C ALA A 115 1.25 -15.87 4.10
#